data_AF-A0AA37GGS4-F1
#
_entry.id   AF-A0AA37GGS4-F1
#
_cell.length_a   1.000
_cell.length_b   1.000
_cell.length_c   1.000
_cell.angle_alpha   90.00
_cell.angle_beta   90.00
_cell.angle_gamma   90.00
#
_symmetry.space_group_name_H-M   'P 1'
#
loop_
_entity.id
_entity.type
_entity.pdbx_description
1 polymer ?
#
loop_
_entity_poly.entity_id
_entity_poly.type
_entity_poly.pdbx_seq_one_letter_code
_entity_poly.pdbx_strand_id
1 'polypeptide(L)'
;MLGDWFEKVHALAPVLHRRRLMYRLKTGEANTDRTFCALVVSVCAATVATLRRADYSPVTVERCIDFIEEHHLLDHGLRQPSYSLDWCIAMYNIGTSASSMNENGLGDMGSFHGMSEAAAGTRFLAYYRMADLDMSQQQLLKRLFWLIFAAYCSADIFGRLSLSVAELPPWHGDTASYVPGLNQLSELFLIWHEAQTAPVSLYGGQEEALKHFLSRIQTTIDNFPLSCAGEEDCPGHRT
;
A
#
# COMPACT_ATOMS: atom_id res chain seq x y z
N MET A 1 12.27 -16.11 -2.21
CA MET A 1 10.96 -15.42 -2.24
C MET A 1 10.72 -14.51 -1.03
N LEU A 2 10.42 -15.00 0.19
CA LEU A 2 10.20 -14.07 1.32
C LEU A 2 11.44 -13.21 1.65
N GLY A 3 12.65 -13.76 1.48
CA GLY A 3 13.90 -12.97 1.56
C GLY A 3 13.95 -11.88 0.48
N ASP A 4 13.63 -12.22 -0.76
CA ASP A 4 13.59 -11.28 -1.89
C ASP A 4 12.57 -10.15 -1.69
N TRP A 5 11.42 -10.42 -1.05
CA TRP A 5 10.50 -9.35 -0.66
C TRP A 5 11.22 -8.30 0.17
N PHE A 6 11.89 -8.71 1.24
CA PHE A 6 12.57 -7.78 2.14
C PHE A 6 13.80 -7.12 1.52
N GLU A 7 14.46 -7.77 0.57
CA GLU A 7 15.68 -7.26 -0.06
C GLU A 7 15.39 -6.36 -1.26
N LYS A 8 14.30 -6.59 -1.99
CA LYS A 8 14.05 -5.97 -3.31
C LYS A 8 12.72 -5.23 -3.43
N VAL A 9 11.69 -5.63 -2.68
CA VAL A 9 10.32 -5.09 -2.82
C VAL A 9 9.95 -4.18 -1.65
N HIS A 10 10.44 -4.47 -0.45
CA HIS A 10 10.05 -3.80 0.80
C HIS A 10 10.36 -2.30 0.81
N ALA A 11 11.41 -1.87 0.12
CA ALA A 11 11.71 -0.45 -0.06
C ALA A 11 10.57 0.31 -0.75
N LEU A 12 9.82 -0.34 -1.63
CA LEU A 12 8.65 0.22 -2.33
C LEU A 12 7.35 0.00 -1.56
N ALA A 13 7.24 -1.12 -0.84
CA ALA A 13 6.07 -1.49 -0.05
C ALA A 13 6.45 -1.86 1.40
N PRO A 14 6.77 -0.87 2.27
CA PRO A 14 7.25 -1.10 3.63
C PRO A 14 6.13 -1.44 4.63
N VAL A 15 5.23 -2.34 4.24
CA VAL A 15 4.02 -2.74 4.98
C VAL A 15 4.24 -3.92 5.93
N LEU A 16 5.47 -4.44 6.03
CA LEU A 16 5.81 -5.57 6.90
C LEU A 16 7.10 -5.32 7.69
N HIS A 17 7.20 -5.92 8.88
CA HIS A 17 8.44 -5.98 9.63
C HIS A 17 9.10 -7.36 9.48
N ARG A 18 10.33 -7.41 8.94
CA ARG A 18 11.06 -8.67 8.67
C ARG A 18 11.15 -9.57 9.90
N ARG A 19 11.59 -9.02 11.04
CA ARG A 19 11.76 -9.80 12.29
C ARG A 19 10.44 -10.40 12.78
N ARG A 20 9.36 -9.61 12.80
CA ARG A 20 8.03 -10.05 13.23
C ARG A 20 7.47 -11.13 12.31
N LEU A 21 7.51 -10.92 10.99
CA LEU A 21 7.00 -11.90 10.02
C LEU A 21 7.76 -13.23 10.12
N MET A 22 9.09 -13.18 10.14
CA MET A 22 9.93 -14.38 10.21
C MET A 22 9.78 -15.13 11.52
N TYR A 23 9.58 -14.42 12.63
CA TYR A 23 9.31 -15.04 13.92
C TYR A 23 7.99 -15.84 13.88
N ARG A 24 6.90 -15.19 13.46
CA ARG A 24 5.56 -15.81 13.36
C ARG A 24 5.53 -17.01 12.40
N LEU A 25 6.28 -16.92 11.30
CA LEU A 25 6.43 -18.04 10.36
C LEU A 25 7.20 -19.21 10.99
N LYS A 26 8.30 -18.94 11.70
CA LYS A 26 9.10 -19.98 12.39
C LYS A 26 8.34 -20.65 13.53
N THR A 27 7.47 -19.93 14.22
CA THR A 27 6.62 -20.49 15.27
C THR A 27 5.44 -21.31 14.72
N GLY A 28 5.29 -21.40 13.39
CA GLY A 28 4.25 -22.19 12.76
C GLY A 28 2.87 -21.54 12.82
N GLU A 29 2.77 -20.24 13.07
CA GLU A 29 1.49 -19.53 13.21
C GLU A 29 0.65 -19.62 11.94
N ALA A 30 1.28 -19.73 10.76
CA ALA A 30 0.60 -19.90 9.49
C ALA A 30 -0.20 -21.22 9.38
N ASN A 31 0.09 -22.21 10.25
CA ASN A 31 -0.67 -23.46 10.30
C ASN A 31 -1.97 -23.33 11.10
N THR A 32 -2.11 -22.30 11.92
CA THR A 32 -3.23 -22.13 12.86
C THR A 32 -4.02 -20.85 12.62
N ASP A 33 -3.37 -19.80 12.15
CA ASP A 33 -3.98 -18.52 11.81
C ASP A 33 -4.11 -18.41 10.28
N ARG A 34 -5.35 -18.54 9.80
CA ARG A 34 -5.69 -18.46 8.38
C ARG A 34 -5.35 -17.10 7.76
N THR A 35 -5.53 -16.00 8.49
CA THR A 35 -5.28 -14.65 7.99
C THR A 35 -3.78 -14.41 7.87
N PHE A 36 -3.01 -14.90 8.83
CA PHE A 36 -1.56 -14.87 8.73
C PHE A 36 -1.04 -15.77 7.60
N CYS A 37 -1.64 -16.95 7.39
CA CYS A 37 -1.32 -17.81 6.25
C CYS A 37 -1.57 -17.08 4.92
N ALA A 38 -2.74 -16.47 4.76
CA ALA A 38 -3.05 -15.66 3.60
C ALA A 38 -2.09 -14.47 3.43
N LEU A 39 -1.68 -13.82 4.51
CA LEU A 39 -0.67 -12.75 4.44
C LEU A 39 0.62 -13.29 3.85
N VAL A 40 1.13 -14.42 4.33
CA VAL A 40 2.36 -15.03 3.80
C VAL A 40 2.21 -15.38 2.32
N VAL A 41 1.10 -16.01 1.92
CA VAL A 41 0.84 -16.37 0.52
C VAL A 41 0.68 -15.14 -0.37
N SER A 42 0.03 -14.08 0.11
CA SER A 42 -0.11 -12.82 -0.64
C SER A 42 1.23 -12.12 -0.87
N VAL A 43 2.17 -12.20 0.09
CA VAL A 43 3.53 -11.67 -0.07
C VAL A 43 4.26 -12.43 -1.17
N CYS A 44 4.07 -13.76 -1.23
CA CYS A 44 4.60 -14.58 -2.32
C CYS A 44 4.05 -14.11 -3.67
N ALA A 45 2.72 -13.94 -3.78
CA ALA A 45 2.07 -13.45 -4.99
C ALA A 45 2.61 -12.08 -5.43
N ALA A 46 2.68 -11.12 -4.52
CA ALA A 46 3.21 -9.79 -4.81
C ALA A 46 4.71 -9.79 -5.17
N THR A 47 5.51 -10.67 -4.54
CA THR A 47 6.92 -10.85 -4.92
C THR A 47 7.07 -11.36 -6.34
N VAL A 48 6.30 -12.39 -6.72
CA VAL A 48 6.33 -12.97 -8.08
C VAL A 48 5.85 -11.95 -9.11
N ALA A 49 4.76 -11.24 -8.83
CA ALA A 49 4.22 -10.20 -9.69
C ALA A 49 5.22 -9.06 -9.96
N THR A 50 6.00 -8.70 -8.94
CA THR A 50 6.98 -7.61 -8.99
C THR A 50 8.29 -8.04 -9.65
N LEU A 51 8.81 -9.22 -9.29
CA LEU A 51 10.12 -9.71 -9.72
C LEU A 51 10.01 -10.72 -10.88
N ARG A 52 9.36 -10.31 -11.98
CA ARG A 52 9.01 -11.19 -13.12
C ARG A 52 10.17 -11.92 -13.81
N ARG A 53 11.41 -11.46 -13.59
CA ARG A 53 12.63 -12.05 -14.18
C ARG A 53 13.26 -13.15 -13.31
N ALA A 54 12.82 -13.28 -12.06
CA ALA A 54 13.29 -14.33 -11.17
C ALA A 54 12.44 -15.59 -11.35
N ASP A 55 13.09 -16.76 -11.32
CA ASP A 55 12.39 -18.04 -11.41
C ASP A 55 11.94 -18.49 -10.00
N TYR A 56 10.63 -18.46 -9.80
CA TYR A 56 9.97 -18.92 -8.58
C TYR A 56 9.05 -20.13 -8.83
N SER A 57 9.16 -20.77 -10.01
CA SER A 57 8.38 -21.97 -10.33
C SER A 57 8.54 -23.02 -9.23
N PRO A 58 7.44 -23.61 -8.71
CA PRO A 58 6.08 -23.63 -9.27
C PRO A 58 5.12 -22.52 -8.78
N VAL A 59 5.60 -21.50 -8.05
CA VAL A 59 4.76 -20.45 -7.45
C VAL A 59 4.39 -19.39 -8.49
N THR A 60 3.09 -19.17 -8.68
CA THR A 60 2.54 -18.12 -9.55
C THR A 60 1.51 -17.27 -8.79
N VAL A 61 1.20 -16.08 -9.31
CA VAL A 61 0.16 -15.21 -8.71
C VAL A 61 -1.18 -15.95 -8.68
N GLU A 62 -1.57 -16.55 -9.80
CA GLU A 62 -2.79 -17.36 -9.94
C GLU A 62 -2.87 -18.44 -8.86
N ARG A 63 -1.83 -19.28 -8.72
CA ARG A 63 -1.81 -20.36 -7.72
C ARG A 63 -1.86 -19.86 -6.28
N CYS A 64 -1.29 -18.69 -6.01
CA CYS A 64 -1.38 -18.10 -4.68
C CYS A 64 -2.81 -17.63 -4.38
N ILE A 65 -3.50 -17.04 -5.35
CA ILE A 65 -4.88 -16.60 -5.21
C ILE A 65 -5.80 -17.83 -5.08
N ASP A 66 -5.66 -18.81 -5.96
CA ASP A 66 -6.42 -20.07 -5.92
C ASP A 66 -6.31 -20.74 -4.55
N PHE A 67 -5.09 -20.81 -3.99
CA PHE A 67 -4.86 -21.37 -2.66
C PHE A 67 -5.58 -20.59 -1.56
N ILE A 68 -5.58 -19.25 -1.63
CA ILE A 68 -6.26 -18.41 -0.64
C ILE A 68 -7.78 -18.62 -0.69
N GLU A 69 -8.34 -18.72 -1.91
CA GLU A 69 -9.77 -18.92 -2.14
C GLU A 69 -10.22 -20.33 -1.74
N GLU A 70 -9.52 -21.38 -2.21
CA GLU A 70 -9.84 -22.78 -1.92
C GLU A 70 -9.84 -23.07 -0.42
N HIS A 71 -8.94 -22.43 0.33
CA HIS A 71 -8.83 -22.59 1.78
C HIS A 71 -9.62 -21.55 2.59
N HIS A 72 -10.39 -20.66 1.95
CA HIS A 72 -11.22 -19.65 2.61
C HIS A 72 -10.43 -18.81 3.64
N LEU A 73 -9.17 -18.49 3.33
CA LEU A 73 -8.24 -17.94 4.31
C LEU A 73 -8.57 -16.49 4.70
N LEU A 74 -9.23 -15.78 3.78
CA LEU A 74 -9.63 -14.37 3.91
C LEU A 74 -11.15 -14.20 3.98
N ASP A 75 -11.92 -15.24 4.31
CA ASP A 75 -13.37 -15.11 4.46
C ASP A 75 -13.73 -14.36 5.76
N HIS A 76 -14.26 -13.14 5.62
CA HIS A 76 -14.82 -12.36 6.73
C HIS A 76 -16.34 -12.36 6.61
N GLY A 77 -17.01 -12.95 7.59
CA GLY A 77 -18.47 -13.09 7.57
C GLY A 77 -19.18 -11.73 7.45
N LEU A 78 -20.28 -11.71 6.71
CA LEU A 78 -21.03 -10.49 6.37
C LEU A 78 -21.59 -9.73 7.58
N ARG A 79 -21.86 -10.42 8.70
CA ARG A 79 -22.51 -9.82 9.88
C ARG A 79 -21.54 -9.11 10.83
N GLN A 80 -20.28 -9.52 10.85
CA GLN A 80 -19.23 -8.95 11.69
C GLN A 80 -17.87 -9.13 10.98
N PRO A 81 -17.59 -8.34 9.94
CA PRO A 81 -16.29 -8.39 9.29
C PRO A 81 -15.21 -8.00 10.29
N SER A 82 -14.23 -8.90 10.48
CA SER A 82 -13.10 -8.68 11.39
C SER A 82 -11.88 -8.21 10.60
N TYR A 83 -11.81 -6.90 10.34
CA TYR A 83 -10.61 -6.32 9.75
C TYR A 83 -9.44 -6.41 10.73
N SER A 84 -8.31 -6.94 10.24
CA SER A 84 -7.02 -6.90 10.90
C SER A 84 -6.00 -6.26 9.97
N LEU A 85 -4.89 -5.77 10.51
CA LEU A 85 -3.83 -5.19 9.68
C LEU A 85 -3.28 -6.24 8.69
N ASP A 86 -3.06 -7.47 9.15
CA ASP A 86 -2.60 -8.58 8.29
C ASP A 86 -3.56 -8.83 7.14
N TRP A 87 -4.86 -8.79 7.41
CA TRP A 87 -5.88 -8.94 6.38
C TRP A 87 -5.83 -7.82 5.34
N CYS A 88 -5.74 -6.57 5.80
CA CYS A 88 -5.69 -5.42 4.90
C CYS A 88 -4.45 -5.46 4.01
N ILE A 89 -3.30 -5.84 4.56
CA ILE A 89 -2.06 -6.04 3.78
C ILE A 89 -2.21 -7.20 2.79
N ALA A 90 -2.85 -8.30 3.20
CA ALA A 90 -3.07 -9.44 2.31
C ALA A 90 -3.93 -9.04 1.11
N MET A 91 -5.05 -8.34 1.34
CA MET A 91 -5.92 -7.84 0.28
C MET A 91 -5.23 -6.84 -0.63
N TYR A 92 -4.39 -5.94 -0.07
CA TYR A 92 -3.57 -5.02 -0.87
C TYR A 92 -2.59 -5.76 -1.78
N ASN A 93 -1.89 -6.76 -1.25
CA ASN A 93 -0.95 -7.59 -2.01
C ASN A 93 -1.67 -8.38 -3.11
N ILE A 94 -2.86 -8.93 -2.84
CA ILE A 94 -3.69 -9.60 -3.84
C ILE A 94 -4.11 -8.61 -4.93
N GLY A 95 -4.65 -7.45 -4.55
CA GLY A 95 -5.09 -6.43 -5.51
C GLY A 95 -3.97 -5.93 -6.41
N THR A 96 -2.79 -5.66 -5.85
CA THR A 96 -1.63 -5.22 -6.63
C THR A 96 -1.02 -6.34 -7.48
N SER A 97 -0.99 -7.58 -7.00
CA SER A 97 -0.44 -8.71 -7.77
C SER A 97 -1.37 -9.20 -8.88
N ALA A 98 -2.69 -9.22 -8.68
CA ALA A 98 -3.68 -9.56 -9.70
C ALA A 98 -3.55 -8.67 -10.94
N SER A 99 -3.10 -7.42 -10.77
CA SER A 99 -2.88 -6.48 -11.88
C SER A 99 -1.80 -6.94 -12.85
N SER A 100 -0.96 -7.89 -12.44
CA SER A 100 0.08 -8.48 -13.29
C SER A 100 -0.41 -9.65 -14.16
N MET A 101 -1.59 -10.19 -13.88
CA MET A 101 -2.11 -11.40 -14.53
C MET A 101 -2.72 -11.11 -15.92
N ASN A 102 -3.33 -9.93 -16.09
CA ASN A 102 -4.11 -9.59 -17.28
C ASN A 102 -3.57 -8.34 -17.99
N GLU A 103 -3.77 -8.27 -19.31
CA GLU A 103 -3.40 -7.09 -20.12
C GLU A 103 -4.09 -5.80 -19.65
N ASN A 104 -5.24 -5.94 -18.99
CA ASN A 104 -5.99 -4.84 -18.41
C ASN A 104 -5.33 -4.23 -17.17
N GLY A 105 -4.24 -4.79 -16.62
CA GLY A 105 -3.53 -4.19 -15.48
C GLY A 105 -4.42 -4.04 -14.25
N LEU A 106 -4.39 -2.86 -13.61
CA LEU A 106 -5.25 -2.47 -12.47
C LEU A 106 -6.76 -2.47 -12.74
N GLY A 107 -7.19 -2.72 -13.98
CA GLY A 107 -8.59 -2.74 -14.42
C GLY A 107 -9.16 -4.15 -14.42
N ASP A 108 -8.34 -5.13 -14.03
CA ASP A 108 -8.79 -6.47 -13.72
C ASP A 108 -9.74 -6.46 -12.51
N MET A 109 -10.79 -7.29 -12.56
CA MET A 109 -11.82 -7.36 -11.52
C MET A 109 -11.22 -7.80 -10.17
N GLY A 110 -10.27 -8.74 -10.17
CA GLY A 110 -9.56 -9.19 -8.96
C GLY A 110 -8.72 -8.08 -8.35
N SER A 111 -8.04 -7.29 -9.20
CA SER A 111 -7.32 -6.09 -8.73
C SER A 111 -8.24 -5.09 -8.06
N PHE A 112 -9.35 -4.74 -8.73
CA PHE A 112 -10.31 -3.78 -8.21
C PHE A 112 -10.93 -4.25 -6.89
N HIS A 113 -11.33 -5.51 -6.81
CA HIS A 113 -11.90 -6.10 -5.60
C HIS A 113 -10.90 -6.08 -4.44
N GLY A 114 -9.70 -6.62 -4.65
CA GLY A 114 -8.65 -6.68 -3.64
C GLY A 114 -8.27 -5.29 -3.10
N MET A 115 -8.10 -4.32 -4.00
CA MET A 115 -7.78 -2.94 -3.63
C MET A 115 -8.93 -2.25 -2.85
N SER A 116 -10.18 -2.46 -3.28
CA SER A 116 -11.36 -1.86 -2.62
C SER A 116 -11.56 -2.38 -1.20
N GLU A 117 -11.44 -3.68 -1.02
CA GLU A 117 -11.52 -4.33 0.30
C GLU A 117 -10.36 -3.90 1.21
N ALA A 118 -9.13 -3.87 0.69
CA ALA A 118 -7.97 -3.36 1.43
C ALA A 118 -8.20 -1.91 1.88
N ALA A 119 -8.74 -1.05 1.00
CA ALA A 119 -9.04 0.34 1.31
C ALA A 119 -10.12 0.46 2.39
N ALA A 120 -11.21 -0.29 2.29
CA ALA A 120 -12.29 -0.30 3.27
C ALA A 120 -11.77 -0.71 4.66
N GLY A 121 -11.06 -1.85 4.75
CA GLY A 121 -10.49 -2.34 6.00
C GLY A 121 -9.45 -1.39 6.59
N THR A 122 -8.55 -0.86 5.75
CA THR A 122 -7.52 0.10 6.19
C THR A 122 -8.14 1.36 6.76
N ARG A 123 -9.14 1.94 6.09
CA ARG A 123 -9.87 3.11 6.59
C ARG A 123 -10.60 2.80 7.89
N PHE A 124 -11.28 1.66 7.96
CA PHE A 124 -12.00 1.27 9.17
C PHE A 124 -11.06 1.17 10.37
N LEU A 125 -9.92 0.50 10.21
CA LEU A 125 -8.90 0.40 11.26
C LEU A 125 -8.36 1.78 11.63
N ALA A 126 -8.06 2.61 10.63
CA ALA A 126 -7.42 3.91 10.82
C ALA A 126 -8.31 4.91 11.55
N TYR A 127 -9.62 4.91 11.28
CA TYR A 127 -10.57 5.86 11.88
C TYR A 127 -11.22 5.36 13.16
N TYR A 128 -11.45 4.05 13.30
CA TYR A 128 -12.26 3.51 14.40
C TYR A 128 -11.50 2.60 15.35
N ARG A 129 -10.37 2.01 14.95
CA ARG A 129 -9.65 0.99 15.74
C ARG A 129 -8.16 1.29 15.91
N MET A 130 -7.70 2.50 15.56
CA MET A 130 -6.28 2.87 15.62
C MET A 130 -5.71 2.74 17.03
N ALA A 131 -6.50 3.12 18.04
CA ALA A 131 -6.13 3.03 19.46
C ALA A 131 -5.96 1.58 19.95
N ASP A 132 -6.54 0.60 19.26
CA ASP A 132 -6.42 -0.82 19.61
C ASP A 132 -5.16 -1.47 19.03
N LEU A 133 -4.45 -0.77 18.13
CA LEU A 133 -3.25 -1.25 17.48
C LEU A 133 -2.00 -0.83 18.26
N ASP A 134 -1.01 -1.72 18.30
CA ASP A 134 0.31 -1.38 18.83
C ASP A 134 0.98 -0.28 17.96
N MET A 135 1.94 0.47 18.53
CA MET A 135 2.60 1.57 17.81
C MET A 135 3.23 1.13 16.47
N SER A 136 3.79 -0.09 16.41
CA SER A 136 4.37 -0.63 15.19
C SER A 136 3.28 -0.90 14.14
N GLN A 137 2.15 -1.47 14.54
CA GLN A 137 0.99 -1.69 13.67
C GLN A 137 0.37 -0.38 13.20
N GLN A 138 0.29 0.64 14.04
CA GLN A 138 -0.19 1.97 13.63
C GLN A 138 0.69 2.57 12.53
N GLN A 139 2.01 2.44 12.63
CA GLN A 139 2.93 2.92 11.61
C GLN A 139 2.82 2.12 10.31
N LEU A 140 2.65 0.80 10.38
CA LEU A 140 2.38 -0.02 9.19
C LEU A 140 1.04 0.31 8.54
N LEU A 141 0.00 0.57 9.33
CA LEU A 141 -1.32 0.96 8.84
C LEU A 141 -1.27 2.30 8.10
N LYS A 142 -0.54 3.29 8.64
CA LYS A 142 -0.30 4.58 7.96
C LYS A 142 0.38 4.38 6.60
N ARG A 143 1.40 3.52 6.53
CA ARG A 143 2.10 3.21 5.27
C ARG A 143 1.17 2.54 4.27
N LEU A 144 0.37 1.58 4.72
CA LEU A 144 -0.63 0.90 3.89
C LEU A 144 -1.66 1.88 3.34
N PHE A 145 -2.19 2.78 4.18
CA PHE A 145 -3.13 3.82 3.77
C PHE A 145 -2.57 4.67 2.62
N TRP A 146 -1.34 5.14 2.75
CA TRP A 146 -0.67 5.95 1.73
C TRP A 146 -0.34 5.17 0.45
N LEU A 147 0.02 3.89 0.55
CA LEU A 147 0.23 3.04 -0.62
C LEU A 147 -1.06 2.78 -1.40
N ILE A 148 -2.18 2.57 -0.69
CA ILE A 148 -3.51 2.44 -1.30
C ILE A 148 -3.90 3.76 -1.98
N PHE A 149 -3.66 4.90 -1.33
CA PHE A 149 -3.88 6.21 -1.93
C PHE A 149 -3.07 6.39 -3.22
N ALA A 150 -1.76 6.11 -3.19
CA ALA A 150 -0.90 6.20 -4.37
C ALA A 150 -1.36 5.28 -5.51
N ALA A 151 -1.82 4.07 -5.19
CA ALA A 151 -2.36 3.14 -6.16
C ALA A 151 -3.65 3.67 -6.84
N TYR A 152 -4.56 4.29 -6.07
CA TYR A 152 -5.76 4.90 -6.63
C TYR A 152 -5.45 6.13 -7.48
N CYS A 153 -4.56 7.03 -7.04
CA CYS A 153 -4.15 8.15 -7.87
C CYS A 153 -3.49 7.68 -9.18
N SER A 154 -2.73 6.59 -9.13
CA SER A 154 -2.16 5.95 -10.33
C SER A 154 -3.27 5.41 -11.25
N ALA A 155 -4.30 4.77 -10.72
CA ALA A 155 -5.44 4.30 -11.50
C ALA A 155 -6.23 5.47 -12.15
N ASP A 156 -6.46 6.54 -11.39
CA ASP A 156 -7.14 7.75 -11.87
C ASP A 156 -6.35 8.44 -13.00
N ILE A 157 -5.02 8.48 -12.93
CA ILE A 157 -4.16 8.99 -14.04
C ILE A 157 -4.47 8.27 -15.35
N PHE A 158 -4.77 6.96 -15.31
CA PHE A 158 -5.13 6.17 -16.49
C PHE A 158 -6.61 6.26 -16.87
N GLY A 159 -7.36 7.21 -16.31
CA GLY A 159 -8.80 7.42 -16.58
C GLY A 159 -9.69 6.35 -15.96
N ARG A 160 -9.18 5.59 -14.98
CA ARG A 160 -9.92 4.53 -14.30
C ARG A 160 -10.44 5.07 -12.98
N LEU A 161 -11.64 5.66 -13.03
CA LEU A 161 -12.35 6.24 -11.89
C LEU A 161 -12.32 5.32 -10.66
N SER A 162 -11.45 5.63 -9.70
CA SER A 162 -11.49 5.05 -8.37
C SER A 162 -12.27 5.98 -7.43
N LEU A 163 -13.22 5.39 -6.71
CA LEU A 163 -14.15 6.10 -5.82
C LEU A 163 -13.41 6.97 -4.78
N SER A 164 -13.93 8.19 -4.64
CA SER A 164 -13.56 9.33 -3.79
C SER A 164 -12.69 9.06 -2.55
N VAL A 165 -11.37 8.92 -2.73
CA VAL A 165 -10.44 9.17 -1.61
C VAL A 165 -10.44 10.66 -1.22
N ALA A 166 -10.80 11.53 -2.15
CA ALA A 166 -10.85 12.98 -1.99
C ALA A 166 -12.00 13.50 -1.10
N GLU A 167 -13.02 12.69 -0.82
CA GLU A 167 -14.15 13.08 0.06
C GLU A 167 -13.93 12.70 1.53
N LEU A 168 -12.77 12.13 1.86
CA LEU A 168 -12.47 11.76 3.24
C LEU A 168 -12.12 13.00 4.08
N PRO A 169 -12.52 13.04 5.36
CA PRO A 169 -12.04 14.06 6.28
C PRO A 169 -10.50 14.03 6.30
N PRO A 170 -9.84 15.20 6.45
CA PRO A 170 -8.38 15.27 6.51
C PRO A 170 -7.85 14.24 7.49
N TRP A 171 -6.92 13.40 7.04
CA TRP A 171 -6.26 12.43 7.90
C TRP A 171 -5.74 13.15 9.15
N HIS A 172 -6.23 12.76 10.33
CA HIS A 172 -5.92 13.44 11.61
C HIS A 172 -4.45 13.33 12.04
N GLY A 173 -3.60 12.73 11.19
CA GLY A 173 -2.15 12.84 11.18
C GLY A 173 -1.53 12.98 12.55
N ASP A 174 -1.19 11.85 13.18
CA ASP A 174 -0.14 11.92 14.20
C ASP A 174 1.05 12.64 13.57
N THR A 175 1.51 13.68 14.26
CA THR A 175 2.58 14.62 13.89
C THR A 175 3.94 13.97 13.58
N ALA A 176 4.02 12.63 13.62
CA ALA A 176 5.16 11.81 13.22
C ALA A 176 4.71 10.61 12.36
N SER A 177 4.69 10.79 11.03
CA SER A 177 4.69 9.69 10.06
C SER A 177 6.13 9.41 9.64
N TYR A 178 6.70 8.28 10.06
CA TYR A 178 8.12 7.92 9.87
C TYR A 178 8.48 7.45 8.45
N VAL A 179 7.78 7.92 7.41
CA VAL A 179 8.16 7.64 6.02
C VAL A 179 8.15 8.92 5.19
N PRO A 180 9.20 9.76 5.30
CA PRO A 180 9.30 11.04 4.59
C PRO A 180 9.10 10.90 3.08
N GLY A 181 9.69 9.86 2.47
CA GLY A 181 9.57 9.62 1.03
C GLY A 181 8.15 9.26 0.56
N LEU A 182 7.38 8.54 1.39
CA LEU A 182 6.00 8.18 1.05
C LEU A 182 5.07 9.38 1.19
N ASN A 183 5.29 10.23 2.22
CA ASN A 183 4.53 11.47 2.37
C ASN A 183 4.76 12.40 1.16
N GLN A 184 5.98 12.50 0.66
CA GLN A 184 6.26 13.36 -0.50
C GLN A 184 5.79 12.76 -1.82
N LEU A 185 5.83 11.44 -1.98
CA LEU A 185 5.15 10.78 -3.08
C LEU A 185 3.64 11.04 -3.03
N SER A 186 3.02 10.96 -1.84
CA SER A 186 1.60 11.30 -1.70
C SER A 186 1.31 12.78 -1.97
N GLU A 187 2.22 13.70 -1.63
CA GLU A 187 2.09 15.11 -2.00
C GLU A 187 2.07 15.31 -3.52
N LEU A 188 2.93 14.61 -4.27
CA LEU A 188 2.88 14.66 -5.74
C LEU A 188 1.53 14.17 -6.29
N PHE A 189 0.99 13.09 -5.73
CA PHE A 189 -0.31 12.57 -6.12
C PHE A 189 -1.47 13.50 -5.72
N LEU A 190 -1.40 14.15 -4.56
CA LEU A 190 -2.37 15.15 -4.13
C LEU A 190 -2.34 16.39 -5.03
N ILE A 191 -1.16 16.89 -5.38
CA ILE A 191 -0.98 18.01 -6.32
C ILE A 191 -1.61 17.68 -7.67
N TRP A 192 -1.35 16.47 -8.19
CA TRP A 192 -1.95 15.99 -9.44
C TRP A 192 -3.48 15.92 -9.35
N HIS A 193 -4.02 15.31 -8.29
CA HIS A 193 -5.45 15.16 -8.10
C HIS A 193 -6.16 16.52 -7.99
N GLU A 194 -5.59 17.45 -7.22
CA GLU A 194 -6.10 18.82 -7.09
C GLU A 194 -6.06 19.55 -8.44
N ALA A 195 -5.01 19.37 -9.25
CA ALA A 195 -4.91 19.97 -10.58
C ALA A 195 -6.00 19.49 -11.55
N GLN A 196 -6.55 18.28 -11.36
CA GLN A 196 -7.63 17.74 -12.19
C GLN A 196 -9.03 18.13 -11.70
N THR A 197 -9.20 18.35 -10.40
CA THR A 197 -10.52 18.48 -9.76
C THR A 197 -10.85 19.91 -9.33
N ALA A 198 -9.85 20.74 -9.06
CA ALA A 198 -10.05 22.09 -8.58
C ALA A 198 -10.54 23.02 -9.72
N PRO A 199 -11.57 23.85 -9.48
CA PRO A 199 -11.98 24.86 -10.42
C PRO A 199 -10.85 25.83 -10.77
N VAL A 200 -10.53 25.98 -12.06
CA VAL A 200 -9.47 26.88 -12.57
C VAL A 200 -9.67 28.33 -12.10
N SER A 201 -10.92 28.74 -11.84
CA SER A 201 -11.26 30.06 -11.30
C SER A 201 -10.63 30.36 -9.94
N LEU A 202 -10.28 29.34 -9.15
CA LEU A 202 -9.63 29.51 -7.84
C LEU A 202 -8.20 30.06 -7.96
N TYR A 203 -7.55 29.85 -9.10
CA TYR A 203 -6.14 30.22 -9.30
C TYR A 203 -5.96 31.43 -10.21
N GLY A 204 -7.05 32.11 -10.63
CA GLY A 204 -6.98 33.33 -11.44
C GLY A 204 -6.83 33.10 -12.94
N GLY A 205 -6.92 31.86 -13.42
CA GLY A 205 -6.79 31.53 -14.84
C GLY A 205 -6.08 30.19 -15.08
N GLN A 206 -6.07 29.71 -16.32
CA GLN A 206 -5.40 28.46 -16.69
C GLN A 206 -3.87 28.56 -16.53
N GLU A 207 -3.28 29.69 -16.91
CA GLU A 207 -1.83 29.88 -16.87
C GLU A 207 -1.31 29.95 -15.43
N GLU A 208 -2.04 30.63 -14.55
CA GLU A 208 -1.74 30.80 -13.14
C GLU A 208 -1.96 29.51 -12.36
N ALA A 209 -3.01 28.73 -12.69
CA ALA A 209 -3.20 27.38 -12.18
C ALA A 209 -2.01 26.47 -12.56
N LEU A 210 -1.58 26.51 -13.82
CA LEU A 210 -0.45 25.71 -14.29
C LEU A 210 0.85 26.09 -13.57
N LYS A 211 1.15 27.39 -13.45
CA LYS A 211 2.31 27.89 -12.70
C LYS A 211 2.26 27.46 -11.22
N HIS A 212 1.09 27.54 -10.59
CA HIS A 212 0.88 27.13 -9.21
C HIS A 212 1.21 25.63 -9.00
N PHE A 213 0.63 24.74 -9.81
CA PHE A 213 0.86 23.30 -9.67
C PHE A 213 2.29 22.89 -10.05
N LEU A 214 2.88 23.47 -11.10
CA LEU A 214 4.28 23.22 -11.45
C LEU A 214 5.25 23.65 -10.36
N SER A 215 5.02 24.81 -9.73
CA SER A 215 5.83 25.27 -8.59
C SER A 215 5.73 24.31 -7.40
N ARG A 216 4.54 23.76 -7.13
CA ARG A 216 4.35 22.77 -6.06
C ARG A 216 5.03 21.44 -6.39
N ILE A 217 4.91 20.95 -7.62
CA ILE A 217 5.62 19.74 -8.08
C ILE A 217 7.13 19.92 -7.90
N GLN A 218 7.69 21.05 -8.37
CA GLN A 218 9.12 21.33 -8.25
C GLN A 218 9.56 21.36 -6.77
N THR A 219 8.80 22.05 -5.92
CA THR A 219 9.09 22.11 -4.47
C THR A 219 9.06 20.72 -3.84
N THR A 220 8.10 19.87 -4.20
CA THR A 220 8.03 18.51 -3.68
C THR A 220 9.19 17.66 -4.18
N ILE A 221 9.56 17.76 -5.47
CA ILE A 221 10.72 17.09 -6.07
C ILE A 221 12.02 17.49 -5.38
N ASP A 222 12.23 18.80 -5.17
CA ASP A 222 13.43 19.34 -4.55
C ASP A 222 13.59 18.90 -3.08
N ASN A 223 12.47 18.57 -2.43
CA ASN A 223 12.45 18.09 -1.06
C ASN A 223 12.52 16.55 -0.94
N PHE A 224 12.59 15.79 -2.05
CA PHE A 224 12.76 14.32 -1.98
C PHE A 224 13.91 13.96 -1.06
N PRO A 225 13.73 13.05 -0.07
CA PRO A 225 14.88 12.55 0.66
C PRO A 225 15.80 11.92 -0.38
N LEU A 226 16.99 12.50 -0.54
CA LEU A 226 18.09 11.87 -1.24
C LEU A 226 18.14 10.44 -0.72
N SER A 227 18.00 9.48 -1.64
CA SER A 227 17.88 8.06 -1.32
C SER A 227 18.77 7.70 -0.14
N CYS A 228 18.20 7.10 0.90
CA CYS A 228 18.97 6.30 1.84
C CYS A 228 19.52 5.08 1.06
N ALA A 229 20.52 5.33 0.22
CA ALA A 229 21.47 4.34 -0.21
C ALA A 229 22.30 4.01 1.04
N GLY A 230 22.05 2.84 1.63
CA GLY A 230 22.81 2.32 2.75
C GLY A 230 22.20 2.65 4.11
N GLU A 231 21.73 1.62 4.76
CA GLU A 231 21.33 1.59 6.17
C GLU A 231 22.55 1.71 7.13
N GLU A 232 23.61 2.43 6.76
CA GLU A 232 24.87 2.47 7.54
C GLU A 232 25.32 3.85 8.05
N ASP A 233 24.73 4.99 7.66
CA ASP A 233 25.16 6.29 8.19
C ASP A 233 23.97 7.22 8.55
N CYS A 234 23.31 6.92 9.66
CA CYS A 234 22.57 7.94 10.42
C CYS A 234 23.44 8.34 11.64
N PRO A 235 23.97 9.58 11.71
CA PRO A 235 24.78 10.01 12.84
C PRO A 235 23.85 10.34 14.00
N GLY A 236 23.71 9.42 14.95
CA GLY A 236 22.78 9.66 16.05
C GLY A 236 22.71 8.66 17.19
N HIS A 237 23.62 7.69 17.31
CA HIS A 237 23.76 6.90 18.55
C HIS A 237 25.24 6.59 18.83
N ARG A 238 25.93 7.58 19.38
CA ARG A 238 27.02 7.38 20.34
C ARG A 238 26.72 8.22 21.56
N THR A 239 26.17 7.55 22.58
CA THR A 239 26.57 7.52 23.99
C THR A 239 25.42 6.89 24.77
#